data_AF-A0A8C5FSI9-F1
#
_entry.id   AF-A0A8C5FSI9-F1
#
_cell.length_a   1.000
_cell.length_b   1.000
_cell.length_c   1.000
_cell.angle_alpha   90.00
_cell.angle_beta   90.00
_cell.angle_gamma   90.00
#
_symmetry.space_group_name_H-M   'P 1'
#
loop_
_entity.id
_entity.type
_entity.pdbx_description
1 polymer ?
#
loop_
_entity_poly.entity_id
_entity_poly.type
_entity_poly.pdbx_seq_one_letter_code
_entity_poly.pdbx_strand_id
1 'polypeptide(L)'
;YSAWHDNRKTTVASAPCPRVAVFLERHRGALSFYSVSDVLTLLHTFQGPFSQPLYPAFRLDLDATLVIHPAPGLRVPFSDVS
;
A
#
# COMPACT_ATOMS: atom_id res chain seq x y z
N TYR A 1 -4.07 0.17 11.81
CA TYR A 1 -4.56 0.94 10.63
C TYR A 1 -6.01 0.57 10.31
N SER A 2 -6.60 1.21 9.31
CA SER A 2 -7.89 0.81 8.75
C SER A 2 -7.85 0.88 7.24
N ALA A 3 -8.22 -0.21 6.58
CA ALA A 3 -8.39 -0.27 5.13
C ALA A 3 -9.84 0.08 4.78
N TRP A 4 -10.03 0.96 3.81
CA TRP A 4 -11.35 1.44 3.39
C TRP A 4 -11.57 1.21 1.90
N HIS A 5 -12.69 0.60 1.55
CA HIS A 5 -13.16 0.44 0.18
C HIS A 5 -14.68 0.24 0.19
N ASP A 6 -15.39 0.86 -0.76
CA ASP A 6 -16.85 0.71 -0.91
C ASP A 6 -17.63 0.98 0.39
N ASN A 7 -17.27 2.08 1.07
CA ASN A 7 -17.80 2.47 2.39
C ASN A 7 -17.64 1.40 3.50
N ARG A 8 -16.82 0.37 3.27
CA ARG A 8 -16.54 -0.69 4.23
C ARG A 8 -15.15 -0.52 4.83
N LYS A 9 -15.09 -0.61 6.15
CA LYS A 9 -13.85 -0.53 6.94
C LYS A 9 -13.40 -1.92 7.35
N THR A 10 -12.11 -2.22 7.16
CA THR A 10 -11.45 -3.41 7.70
C THR A 10 -10.35 -2.98 8.68
N THR A 11 -10.42 -3.49 9.91
CA THR A 11 -9.37 -3.25 10.91
C THR A 11 -8.11 -4.01 10.53
N VAL A 12 -6.98 -3.30 10.49
CA VAL A 12 -5.67 -3.89 10.21
C VAL A 12 -4.87 -3.92 11.50
N ALA A 13 -4.61 -5.13 12.00
CA ALA A 13 -3.81 -5.40 13.19
C ALA A 13 -2.32 -5.30 12.86
N SER A 14 -1.78 -4.09 12.94
CA SER A 14 -0.35 -3.82 12.81
C SER A 14 0.00 -2.54 13.56
N ALA A 15 1.23 -2.46 14.04
CA ALA A 15 1.74 -1.29 14.75
C ALA A 15 1.80 -0.05 13.84
N PRO A 16 1.53 1.16 14.36
CA PRO A 16 1.73 2.39 13.62
C PRO A 16 3.19 2.56 13.17
N CYS A 17 3.36 3.02 11.94
CA CYS A 17 4.63 3.22 11.27
C CYS A 17 4.49 4.46 10.37
N PRO A 18 5.44 5.40 10.40
CA PRO A 18 5.35 6.66 9.65
C PRO A 18 5.55 6.48 8.15
N ARG A 19 6.08 5.33 7.70
CA ARG A 19 6.40 5.07 6.29
C ARG A 19 5.52 3.94 5.77
N VAL A 20 4.87 4.19 4.64
CA VAL A 20 4.03 3.21 3.94
C VAL A 20 4.53 3.06 2.51
N ALA A 21 4.69 1.82 2.06
CA ALA A 21 4.92 1.48 0.67
C ALA A 21 3.63 0.97 0.04
N VAL A 22 3.43 1.29 -1.24
CA VAL A 22 2.25 0.92 -2.02
C VAL A 22 2.72 0.25 -3.31
N PHE A 23 2.20 -0.95 -3.58
CA PHE A 23 2.54 -1.73 -4.75
C PHE A 23 1.27 -2.06 -5.54
N LEU A 24 1.30 -1.77 -6.84
CA LEU A 24 0.22 -2.10 -7.77
C LEU A 24 0.70 -3.19 -8.75
N GLU A 25 0.18 -4.40 -8.58
CA GLU A 25 0.36 -5.50 -9.52
C GLU A 25 -0.85 -5.56 -10.46
N ARG A 26 -0.90 -4.66 -11.44
CA ARG A 26 -2.09 -4.48 -12.30
C ARG A 26 -2.53 -5.76 -13.02
N HIS A 27 -1.58 -6.58 -13.47
CA HIS A 27 -1.85 -7.84 -14.17
C HIS A 27 -2.50 -8.90 -13.26
N ARG A 28 -2.22 -8.89 -11.95
CA ARG A 28 -2.83 -9.78 -10.96
C ARG A 28 -4.05 -9.17 -10.29
N GLY A 29 -4.36 -7.90 -10.54
CA GLY A 29 -5.45 -7.20 -9.88
C GLY A 29 -5.20 -7.02 -8.38
N ALA A 30 -3.94 -6.84 -7.96
CA ALA A 30 -3.59 -6.66 -6.56
C ALA A 30 -3.03 -5.25 -6.27
N LEU A 31 -3.53 -4.62 -5.22
CA LEU A 31 -3.00 -3.37 -4.65
C LEU A 31 -2.64 -3.62 -3.18
N SER A 32 -1.35 -3.63 -2.88
CA SER A 32 -0.83 -3.99 -1.56
C SER A 32 -0.17 -2.82 -0.85
N PHE A 33 -0.48 -2.68 0.43
CA PHE A 33 0.07 -1.66 1.33
C PHE A 33 0.96 -2.33 2.37
N TYR A 34 2.13 -1.74 2.63
CA TYR A 34 3.11 -2.26 3.60
C TYR A 34 3.56 -1.15 4.54
N SER A 35 3.77 -1.47 5.82
CA SER A 35 4.56 -0.61 6.71
C SER A 35 6.04 -0.84 6.43
N VAL A 36 6.82 0.23 6.46
CA VAL A 36 8.26 0.21 6.16
C VAL A 36 9.06 0.57 7.41
N SER A 37 9.58 -0.45 8.08
CA SER A 37 10.61 -0.33 9.13
C SER A 37 11.91 -0.96 8.62
N ASP A 38 12.60 -1.76 9.44
CA ASP A 38 13.72 -2.60 9.02
C ASP A 38 13.26 -3.71 8.05
N VAL A 39 11.99 -4.11 8.14
CA VAL A 39 11.35 -5.09 7.26
C VAL A 39 10.02 -4.57 6.70
N LEU A 40 9.64 -5.05 5.52
CA LEU A 40 8.33 -4.78 4.96
C LEU A 40 7.29 -5.70 5.61
N THR A 41 6.30 -5.10 6.27
CA THR A 41 5.16 -5.87 6.83
C THR A 41 3.90 -5.57 6.03
N LEU A 42 3.26 -6.60 5.47
CA LEU A 42 2.01 -6.44 4.73
C LEU A 42 0.90 -5.94 5.67
N LEU A 43 0.28 -4.83 5.30
CA LEU A 43 -0.87 -4.25 6.02
C LEU A 43 -2.18 -4.77 5.45
N HIS A 44 -2.34 -4.64 4.13
CA HIS A 44 -3.56 -5.06 3.45
C HIS A 44 -3.33 -5.21 1.95
N THR A 45 -4.06 -6.12 1.33
CA THR A 45 -4.12 -6.26 -0.13
C THR A 45 -5.57 -6.16 -0.57
N PHE A 46 -5.86 -5.21 -1.45
CA PHE A 46 -7.11 -5.17 -2.19
C PHE A 46 -6.97 -6.04 -3.44
N GLN A 47 -7.97 -6.87 -3.69
CA GLN A 47 -8.06 -7.74 -4.86
C GLN A 47 -9.20 -7.25 -5.75
N GLY A 48 -8.94 -7.09 -7.04
CA GLY A 48 -9.96 -6.73 -8.02
C GLY A 48 -9.38 -6.32 -9.37
N PRO A 49 -10.17 -6.43 -10.46
CA PRO A 49 -9.75 -5.95 -11.76
C PRO A 49 -9.67 -4.42 -11.77
N PHE A 50 -8.48 -3.87 -12.00
CA PHE A 50 -8.27 -2.43 -12.18
C PHE A 50 -8.40 -2.05 -13.66
N SER A 51 -9.64 -1.97 -14.13
CA SER A 51 -9.99 -1.70 -15.53
C SER A 51 -9.53 -0.32 -16.01
N GLN A 52 -9.45 0.66 -15.10
CA GLN A 52 -9.00 2.02 -15.37
C GLN A 52 -7.66 2.31 -14.66
N PRO A 53 -6.89 3.31 -15.13
CA PRO A 53 -5.71 3.78 -14.42
C PRO A 53 -6.05 4.20 -12.99
N LEU A 54 -5.19 3.82 -12.05
CA LEU A 54 -5.28 4.27 -10.67
C LEU A 54 -4.34 5.45 -10.46
N TYR A 55 -4.82 6.44 -9.71
CA TYR A 55 -4.05 7.61 -9.33
C TYR A 55 -3.84 7.61 -7.80
N PRO A 56 -2.62 7.89 -7.30
CA PRO A 56 -2.41 8.07 -5.87
C PRO A 56 -3.26 9.24 -5.34
N ALA A 57 -3.90 9.02 -4.19
CA ALA A 57 -4.67 10.03 -3.49
C ALA A 57 -4.31 10.01 -2.01
N PHE A 58 -4.28 11.18 -1.39
CA PHE A 58 -3.86 11.35 0.00
C PHE A 58 -4.81 12.30 0.72
N ARG A 59 -5.16 11.97 1.96
CA ARG A 59 -5.91 12.83 2.88
C ARG A 59 -5.03 13.08 4.09
N LEU A 60 -4.86 14.36 4.43
CA LEU A 60 -4.06 14.80 5.56
C LEU A 60 -4.97 15.42 6.62
N ASP A 61 -4.62 15.19 7.88
CA ASP A 61 -5.17 15.93 9.01
C ASP A 61 -4.44 17.28 9.16
N LEU A 62 -4.99 18.17 10.00
CA LEU A 62 -4.35 19.44 10.30
C LEU A 62 -2.94 19.20 10.87
N ASP A 63 -1.96 19.95 10.37
CA ASP A 63 -0.53 19.88 10.73
C ASP A 63 0.21 18.58 10.33
N ALA A 64 -0.42 17.69 9.56
CA ALA A 64 0.27 16.52 9.01
C ALA A 64 1.15 16.88 7.80
N THR A 65 2.32 16.25 7.70
CA THR A 65 3.21 16.36 6.53
C THR A 65 3.31 15.02 5.82
N LEU A 66 3.22 15.04 4.49
CA LEU A 66 3.47 13.89 3.63
C LEU A 66 4.64 14.17 2.69
N VAL A 67 5.60 13.25 2.65
CA VAL A 67 6.73 13.30 1.73
C VAL A 67 6.67 12.06 0.84
N ILE A 68 6.64 12.28 -0.47
CA ILE A 68 6.72 11.19 -1.46
C ILE A 68 8.19 10.91 -1.71
N HIS A 69 8.64 9.73 -1.29
CA HIS A 69 9.97 9.27 -1.65
C HIS A 69 9.96 8.71 -3.08
N PRO A 70 10.95 9.07 -3.92
CA PRO A 70 11.14 8.37 -5.19
C PRO A 70 11.36 6.89 -4.90
N ALA A 71 10.77 6.01 -5.71
CA ALA A 71 10.89 4.56 -5.52
C ALA A 71 12.37 4.16 -5.63
N PRO A 72 13.06 3.82 -4.52
CA PRO A 72 14.46 3.50 -4.57
C PRO A 72 14.58 2.03 -4.96
N GLY A 73 14.69 1.74 -6.26
CA GLY A 73 15.14 0.45 -6.82
C GLY A 73 14.65 -0.83 -6.13
N LEU A 74 13.47 -0.80 -5.50
CA LEU A 74 13.05 -1.84 -4.57
C LEU A 74 12.83 -3.11 -5.38
N ARG A 75 13.75 -4.07 -5.26
CA ARG A 75 13.51 -5.43 -5.73
C ARG A 75 12.36 -5.98 -4.90
N VAL A 76 11.19 -6.06 -5.52
CA VAL A 76 10.06 -6.81 -4.97
C VAL A 76 10.52 -8.24 -4.67
N PRO A 77 10.17 -8.84 -3.51
CA PRO A 77 10.55 -10.22 -3.20
C PRO A 77 9.72 -11.27 -3.96
N PHE A 78 9.19 -10.93 -5.14
CA PHE A 78 8.34 -11.82 -5.93
C PHE A 78 9.00 -12.11 -7.29
N SER A 79 10.17 -12.73 -7.23
CA SER A 79 10.74 -13.46 -8.36
C SER A 79 11.50 -14.66 -7.82
N ASP A 80 10.75 -15.73 -7.54
CA ASP A 80 11.11 -17.11 -7.90
C ASP A 80 10.04 -18.07 -7.36
N VAL A 81 9.01 -18.34 -8.17
CA VAL A 81 8.58 -19.72 -8.43
C VAL A 81 7.93 -19.74 -9.82
N SER A 82 8.54 -20.53 -10.71
CA SER A 82 8.09 -20.85 -12.06
C SER A 82 6.76 -21.60 -12.08
#